data_AF-A0A7C6SGX0-F1
#
_entry.id   AF-A0A7C6SGX0-F1
#
_cell.length_a   1.000
_cell.length_b   1.000
_cell.length_c   1.000
_cell.angle_alpha   90.00
_cell.angle_beta   90.00
_cell.angle_gamma   90.00
#
_symmetry.space_group_name_H-M   'P 1'
#
loop_
_entity.id
_entity.type
_entity.pdbx_description
1 polymer ?
#
loop_
_entity_poly.entity_id
_entity_poly.type
_entity_poly.pdbx_seq_one_letter_code
_entity_poly.pdbx_strand_id
1 'polypeptide(L)'
;MIETIFVDVDETLIDDNFNIPQENIEAILKVQNEGVDVLLNTGRTIGLLQPIIDTLNIKDLIVMNGAIIYGASGLEVLYQKSMEDDHVQAIFNYAVDHQESMHIFTKDDLYIYNISEVEYVRNQQLGAVYSNLERLDMVKDPIIKVMIEKTDM
;
A
#
# COMPACT_ATOMS: atom_id res chain seq x y z
N MET A 1 30.38 -5.89 1.25
CA MET A 1 29.96 -4.50 0.95
C MET A 1 28.44 -4.53 0.88
N ILE A 2 27.75 -3.52 1.42
CA ILE A 2 26.29 -3.43 1.29
C ILE A 2 26.02 -2.74 -0.04
N GLU A 3 25.19 -3.34 -0.89
CA GLU A 3 24.82 -2.80 -2.20
C GLU A 3 23.41 -2.20 -2.17
N THR A 4 22.53 -2.75 -1.33
CA THR A 4 21.11 -2.43 -1.33
C THR A 4 20.53 -2.54 0.08
N ILE A 5 19.64 -1.62 0.45
CA ILE A 5 18.91 -1.60 1.72
C ILE A 5 17.41 -1.51 1.44
N PHE A 6 16.64 -2.43 1.99
CA PHE A 6 15.18 -2.40 1.98
C PHE A 6 14.68 -1.86 3.32
N VAL A 7 13.79 -0.86 3.27
CA VAL A 7 13.29 -0.18 4.47
C VAL A 7 11.77 -0.34 4.53
N ASP A 8 11.27 -0.85 5.65
CA ASP A 8 9.83 -0.82 5.94
C ASP A 8 9.38 0.61 6.27
N VAL A 9 8.09 0.89 6.11
CA VAL A 9 7.54 2.24 6.25
C VAL A 9 7.01 2.47 7.66
N ASP A 10 5.88 1.86 7.98
CA ASP A 10 5.18 2.05 9.26
C ASP A 10 6.04 1.53 10.43
N GLU A 11 6.10 2.29 11.53
CA GLU A 11 6.88 1.98 12.74
C GLU A 11 8.41 1.76 12.51
N THR A 12 8.91 2.09 11.31
CA THR A 12 10.32 1.94 10.92
C THR A 12 10.88 3.22 10.34
N LEU A 13 10.33 3.69 9.22
CA LEU A 13 10.78 4.90 8.52
C LEU A 13 10.07 6.16 9.01
N ILE A 14 8.78 6.04 9.31
CA ILE A 14 7.92 7.16 9.72
C ILE A 14 7.51 7.06 11.19
N ASP A 15 7.20 8.21 11.78
CA ASP A 15 6.65 8.31 13.12
C ASP A 15 5.11 8.17 13.16
N ASP A 16 4.53 8.19 14.36
CA ASP A 16 3.08 8.09 14.60
C ASP A 16 2.27 9.24 13.98
N ASN A 17 2.94 10.33 13.57
CA ASN A 17 2.34 11.47 12.89
C ASN A 17 2.53 11.41 11.37
N PHE A 18 2.96 10.26 10.84
CA PHE A 18 3.24 10.01 9.43
C PHE A 18 4.35 10.89 8.83
N ASN A 19 5.25 11.42 9.67
CA ASN A 19 6.41 12.18 9.21
C ASN A 19 7.64 11.28 9.14
N ILE A 20 8.57 11.61 8.25
CA ILE A 20 9.91 11.00 8.25
C ILE A 20 10.78 11.82 9.21
N PRO A 21 11.27 11.25 10.33
CA PRO A 21 12.19 11.95 11.21
C PRO A 21 13.43 12.44 10.45
N GLN A 22 13.92 13.63 10.79
CA GLN A 22 15.07 14.24 10.11
C GLN A 22 16.31 13.34 10.13
N GLU A 23 16.54 12.62 11.22
CA GLU A 23 17.64 11.66 11.34
C GLU A 23 17.53 10.50 10.34
N ASN A 24 16.32 10.05 10.03
CA ASN A 24 16.08 8.99 9.04
C ASN A 24 16.35 9.50 7.62
N ILE A 25 15.92 10.74 7.32
CA ILE A 25 16.22 11.40 6.03
C ILE A 25 17.73 11.49 5.84
N GLU A 26 18.46 12.01 6.83
CA GLU A 26 19.91 12.18 6.77
C GLU A 26 20.65 10.84 6.62
N ALA A 27 20.22 9.81 7.34
CA ALA A 27 20.81 8.48 7.25
C ALA A 27 20.63 7.87 5.84
N ILE A 28 19.42 7.96 5.28
CA ILE A 28 19.10 7.43 3.95
C ILE A 28 19.87 8.18 2.85
N LEU A 29 19.85 9.51 2.88
CA LEU A 29 20.58 10.32 1.90
C LEU A 29 22.09 10.06 1.99
N LYS A 30 22.63 9.85 3.20
CA LYS A 30 24.05 9.51 3.38
C LYS A 30 24.42 8.20 2.69
N VAL A 31 23.66 7.12 2.90
CA VAL A 31 23.98 5.82 2.28
C VAL A 31 23.77 5.84 0.76
N GLN A 32 22.76 6.57 0.27
CA GLN A 32 22.57 6.78 -1.17
C GLN A 32 23.75 7.53 -1.80
N ASN A 33 24.29 8.55 -1.13
CA ASN A 33 25.49 9.27 -1.58
C ASN A 33 26.77 8.40 -1.60
N GLU A 34 26.79 7.33 -0.80
CA GLU A 34 27.86 6.32 -0.82
C GLU A 34 27.66 5.26 -1.92
N GLY A 35 26.59 5.37 -2.72
CA GLY A 35 26.29 4.47 -3.84
C GLY A 35 25.48 3.23 -3.46
N VAL A 36 24.85 3.23 -2.28
CA VAL A 36 23.97 2.14 -1.84
C VAL A 36 22.53 2.45 -2.26
N ASP A 37 21.90 1.50 -2.95
CA ASP A 37 20.49 1.64 -3.33
C ASP A 37 19.58 1.50 -2.12
N VAL A 38 18.57 2.35 -2.03
CA VAL A 38 17.54 2.30 -0.97
C VAL A 38 16.17 2.17 -1.63
N LEU A 39 15.39 1.18 -1.19
CA LEU A 39 14.05 0.90 -1.68
C LEU A 39 13.09 0.75 -0.51
N LEU A 40 11.83 1.16 -0.72
CA LEU A 40 10.77 0.92 0.26
C LEU A 40 10.23 -0.51 0.11
N ASN A 41 9.89 -1.16 1.22
CA ASN A 41 9.24 -2.46 1.26
C ASN A 41 8.07 -2.44 2.25
N THR A 42 6.85 -2.33 1.76
CA THR A 42 5.69 -1.99 2.61
C THR A 42 4.38 -2.68 2.17
N GLY A 43 3.43 -2.74 3.09
CA GLY A 43 2.04 -3.13 2.83
C GLY A 43 1.18 -2.04 2.19
N ARG A 44 1.65 -0.78 2.17
CA ARG A 44 0.94 0.37 1.60
C ARG A 44 0.80 0.26 0.08
N THR A 45 -0.14 1.02 -0.48
CA THR A 45 -0.23 1.26 -1.93
C THR A 45 0.72 2.39 -2.35
N ILE A 46 1.08 2.45 -3.63
CA ILE A 46 1.99 3.49 -4.14
C ILE A 46 1.45 4.92 -3.92
N GLY A 47 0.13 5.11 -3.98
CA GLY A 47 -0.50 6.43 -3.79
C GLY A 47 -0.23 7.04 -2.42
N LEU A 48 -0.06 6.23 -1.38
CA LEU A 48 0.25 6.69 -0.01
C LEU A 48 1.75 6.93 0.24
N LEU A 49 2.60 6.65 -0.76
CA LEU A 49 4.06 6.76 -0.64
C LEU A 49 4.64 7.97 -1.36
N GLN A 50 3.86 8.70 -2.15
CA GLN A 50 4.36 9.82 -2.94
C GLN A 50 5.17 10.85 -2.13
N PRO A 51 4.73 11.29 -0.93
CA PRO A 51 5.53 12.22 -0.12
C PRO A 51 6.90 11.65 0.29
N ILE A 52 6.97 10.34 0.56
CA ILE A 52 8.20 9.64 0.94
C ILE A 52 9.12 9.50 -0.27
N ILE A 53 8.56 9.09 -1.40
CA ILE A 53 9.25 8.96 -2.69
C ILE A 53 9.92 10.28 -3.07
N ASP A 54 9.18 11.39 -2.98
CA ASP A 54 9.68 12.71 -3.35
C ASP A 54 10.77 13.20 -2.38
N THR A 55 10.59 12.97 -1.08
CA THR A 55 11.53 13.42 -0.03
C THR A 55 12.86 12.69 -0.10
N LEU A 56 12.83 11.37 -0.33
CA LEU A 56 14.00 10.49 -0.28
C LEU A 56 14.54 10.10 -1.67
N ASN A 57 13.92 10.60 -2.75
CA ASN A 57 14.25 10.30 -4.14
C ASN A 57 14.34 8.77 -4.40
N ILE A 58 13.36 8.02 -3.87
CA ILE A 58 13.29 6.57 -4.02
C ILE A 58 12.70 6.22 -5.39
N LYS A 59 13.29 5.26 -6.09
CA LYS A 59 12.87 4.88 -7.47
C LYS A 59 12.39 3.45 -7.61
N ASP A 60 12.67 2.63 -6.60
CA ASP A 60 12.32 1.22 -6.57
C ASP A 60 11.49 0.97 -5.29
N LEU A 61 10.43 0.18 -5.43
CA LEU A 61 9.45 -0.03 -4.36
C LEU A 61 8.94 -1.46 -4.40
N ILE A 62 8.75 -2.05 -3.23
CA ILE A 62 7.97 -3.27 -3.02
C ILE A 62 6.74 -2.86 -2.23
N VAL A 63 5.56 -2.96 -2.84
CA VAL A 63 4.30 -2.46 -2.26
C VAL A 63 3.25 -3.56 -2.17
N MET A 64 2.15 -3.29 -1.46
CA MET A 64 1.07 -4.25 -1.24
C MET A 64 1.58 -5.61 -0.75
N ASN A 65 2.51 -5.59 0.21
CA ASN A 65 3.13 -6.79 0.79
C ASN A 65 3.85 -7.68 -0.24
N GLY A 66 4.46 -7.06 -1.26
CA GLY A 66 5.22 -7.75 -2.29
C GLY A 66 4.41 -8.20 -3.49
N ALA A 67 3.13 -7.85 -3.55
CA ALA A 67 2.29 -8.14 -4.70
C ALA A 67 2.64 -7.29 -5.93
N ILE A 68 3.27 -6.12 -5.75
CA ILE A 68 3.79 -5.29 -6.84
C ILE A 68 5.21 -4.85 -6.52
N ILE A 69 6.10 -4.98 -7.51
CA ILE A 69 7.48 -4.46 -7.48
C ILE A 69 7.62 -3.42 -8.58
N TYR A 70 7.93 -2.20 -8.17
CA TYR A 70 8.31 -1.10 -9.05
C TYR A 70 9.83 -0.98 -9.07
N GLY A 71 10.42 -0.71 -10.23
CA GLY A 71 11.83 -0.34 -10.32
C GLY A 71 12.30 0.14 -11.68
N ALA A 72 13.51 -0.27 -12.06
CA ALA A 72 14.21 0.15 -13.28
C ALA A 72 14.45 1.66 -13.37
N SER A 73 14.75 2.31 -12.24
CA SER A 73 15.07 3.75 -12.15
C SER A 73 13.92 4.70 -12.58
N GLY A 74 12.67 4.22 -12.64
CA GLY A 74 11.55 5.01 -13.17
C GLY A 74 10.15 4.53 -12.80
N LEU A 75 9.98 3.81 -11.68
CA LEU A 75 8.68 3.25 -11.25
C LEU A 75 7.99 2.38 -12.33
N GLU A 76 8.78 1.59 -13.07
CA GLU A 76 8.25 0.58 -13.98
C GLU A 76 7.82 -0.66 -13.18
N VAL A 77 6.67 -1.24 -13.52
CA VAL A 77 6.22 -2.50 -12.90
C VAL A 77 7.08 -3.65 -13.40
N LEU A 78 7.98 -4.15 -12.55
CA LEU A 78 8.83 -5.31 -12.83
C LEU A 78 8.13 -6.63 -12.52
N TYR A 79 7.23 -6.60 -11.53
CA TYR A 79 6.46 -7.75 -11.10
C TYR A 79 5.12 -7.30 -10.55
N GLN A 80 4.08 -8.09 -10.85
CA GLN A 80 2.75 -7.93 -10.29
C GLN A 80 2.11 -9.31 -10.14
N LYS A 81 1.43 -9.53 -9.02
CA LYS A 81 0.61 -10.72 -8.79
C LYS A 81 -0.79 -10.32 -8.31
N SER A 82 -1.80 -10.70 -9.09
CA SER A 82 -3.20 -10.60 -8.70
C SER A 82 -3.66 -11.83 -7.94
N MET A 83 -4.76 -11.67 -7.22
CA MET A 83 -5.55 -12.77 -6.67
C MET A 83 -6.36 -13.42 -7.80
N GLU A 84 -6.65 -14.71 -7.63
CA GLU A 84 -7.58 -15.43 -8.51
C GLU A 84 -9.02 -14.99 -8.22
N ASP A 85 -9.84 -14.86 -9.27
CA ASP A 85 -11.21 -14.34 -9.16
C ASP A 85 -12.09 -15.17 -8.23
N ASP A 86 -11.90 -16.49 -8.19
CA ASP A 86 -12.66 -17.40 -7.34
C ASP A 86 -12.39 -17.19 -5.85
N HIS A 87 -11.12 -16.95 -5.48
CA HIS A 87 -10.73 -16.58 -4.13
C HIS A 87 -11.32 -15.23 -3.73
N VAL A 88 -11.24 -14.22 -4.62
CA VAL A 88 -11.81 -12.90 -4.33
C VAL A 88 -13.32 -12.99 -4.16
N GLN A 89 -14.02 -13.71 -5.02
CA GLN A 89 -15.47 -13.91 -4.94
C GLN A 89 -15.86 -14.61 -3.64
N ALA A 90 -15.11 -15.63 -3.20
CA ALA A 90 -15.36 -16.31 -1.93
C ALA A 90 -15.21 -15.36 -0.72
N ILE A 91 -14.17 -14.52 -0.72
CA ILE A 91 -13.94 -13.54 0.35
C ILE A 91 -15.01 -12.44 0.33
N PHE A 92 -15.42 -11.97 -0.86
CA PHE A 92 -16.48 -10.98 -0.99
C PHE A 92 -17.82 -11.52 -0.48
N ASN A 93 -18.17 -12.76 -0.82
CA ASN A 93 -19.38 -13.40 -0.28
C ASN A 93 -19.33 -13.51 1.25
N TYR A 94 -18.16 -13.87 1.81
CA TYR A 94 -17.99 -13.88 3.25
C TYR A 94 -18.24 -12.49 3.87
N ALA A 95 -17.70 -11.42 3.29
CA ALA A 95 -17.90 -10.05 3.79
C ALA A 95 -19.38 -9.63 3.74
N VAL A 96 -20.08 -9.98 2.66
CA VAL A 96 -21.54 -9.74 2.51
C VAL A 96 -22.33 -10.52 3.57
N ASP A 97 -22.06 -11.81 3.73
CA ASP A 97 -22.78 -12.70 4.65
C ASP A 97 -22.61 -12.29 6.12
N HIS A 98 -21.46 -11.72 6.47
CA HIS A 98 -21.12 -11.30 7.83
C HIS A 98 -21.31 -9.79 8.06
N GLN A 99 -21.70 -9.03 7.03
CA GLN A 99 -21.82 -7.57 7.09
C GLN A 99 -20.53 -6.88 7.54
N GLU A 100 -19.39 -7.37 7.06
CA GLU A 100 -18.06 -6.83 7.38
C GLU A 100 -17.61 -5.84 6.30
N SER A 101 -16.77 -4.88 6.69
CA SER A 101 -16.13 -4.00 5.72
C SER A 101 -15.07 -4.77 4.94
N MET A 102 -14.98 -4.51 3.63
CA MET A 102 -13.97 -5.12 2.77
C MET A 102 -13.33 -4.09 1.86
N HIS A 103 -12.01 -4.01 1.93
CA HIS A 103 -11.17 -3.18 1.08
C HIS A 103 -10.62 -4.04 -0.05
N ILE A 104 -10.74 -3.55 -1.28
CA ILE A 104 -10.26 -4.19 -2.50
C ILE A 104 -9.28 -3.24 -3.17
N PHE A 105 -8.05 -3.70 -3.31
CA PHE A 105 -6.97 -2.94 -3.91
C PHE A 105 -6.70 -3.49 -5.31
N THR A 106 -6.81 -2.63 -6.32
CA THR A 106 -6.19 -2.86 -7.63
C THR A 106 -4.79 -2.24 -7.59
N LYS A 107 -4.09 -2.22 -8.73
CA LYS A 107 -2.80 -1.53 -8.82
C LYS A 107 -2.90 -0.04 -8.43
N ASP A 108 -3.94 0.62 -8.94
CA ASP A 108 -4.06 2.08 -8.91
C ASP A 108 -5.21 2.58 -8.00
N ASP A 109 -6.20 1.72 -7.71
CA ASP A 109 -7.43 2.11 -7.02
C ASP A 109 -7.71 1.31 -5.74
N LEU A 110 -8.43 1.96 -4.83
CA LEU A 110 -9.03 1.36 -3.65
C LEU A 110 -10.56 1.40 -3.76
N TYR A 111 -11.19 0.25 -3.57
CA TYR A 111 -12.64 0.11 -3.45
C TYR A 111 -12.99 -0.40 -2.06
N ILE A 112 -14.02 0.15 -1.43
CA ILE A 112 -14.45 -0.28 -0.10
C ILE A 112 -15.93 -0.65 -0.11
N TYR A 113 -16.22 -1.90 0.26
CA TYR A 113 -17.56 -2.40 0.53
C TYR A 113 -17.89 -2.21 2.02
N ASN A 114 -19.10 -1.75 2.32
CA ASN A 114 -19.66 -1.67 3.67
C ASN A 114 -18.76 -0.96 4.71
N ILE A 115 -18.22 0.20 4.34
CA ILE A 115 -17.32 0.97 5.19
C ILE A 115 -18.01 1.40 6.50
N SER A 116 -17.35 1.21 7.64
CA SER A 116 -17.80 1.72 8.93
C SER A 116 -17.50 3.21 9.11
N GLU A 117 -18.17 3.87 10.07
CA GLU A 117 -17.88 5.27 10.40
C GLU A 117 -16.45 5.47 10.90
N VAL A 118 -15.91 4.51 11.66
CA VAL A 118 -14.54 4.54 12.18
C VAL A 118 -13.53 4.49 11.02
N GLU A 119 -13.74 3.59 10.07
CA GLU A 119 -12.92 3.50 8.86
C GLU A 119 -13.02 4.76 8.00
N TYR A 120 -14.21 5.34 7.86
CA TYR A 120 -14.41 6.58 7.14
C TYR A 120 -13.52 7.70 7.70
N VAL A 121 -13.53 7.90 9.03
CA VAL A 121 -12.70 8.92 9.68
C VAL A 121 -11.21 8.63 9.50
N ARG A 122 -10.79 7.37 9.68
CA ARG A 122 -9.38 6.97 9.54
C ARG A 122 -8.87 7.18 8.10
N ASN A 123 -9.63 6.79 7.09
CA ASN A 123 -9.26 6.98 5.69
C ASN A 123 -9.12 8.47 5.33
N GLN A 124 -9.97 9.33 5.91
CA GLN A 124 -9.83 10.79 5.73
C GLN A 124 -8.54 11.33 6.36
N GLN A 125 -8.16 10.86 7.55
CA GLN A 125 -6.90 11.26 8.20
C GLN A 125 -5.67 10.83 7.40
N LEU A 126 -5.73 9.66 6.77
CA LEU A 126 -4.67 9.12 5.93
C LEU A 126 -4.62 9.76 4.53
N GLY A 127 -5.63 10.56 4.15
CA GLY A 127 -5.77 11.09 2.79
C GLY A 127 -6.05 10.02 1.73
N ALA A 128 -6.61 8.88 2.13
CA ALA A 128 -6.92 7.78 1.23
C ALA A 128 -8.07 8.16 0.28
N VAL A 129 -7.86 7.95 -1.02
CA VAL A 129 -8.89 8.11 -2.04
C VAL A 129 -9.43 6.73 -2.38
N TYR A 130 -10.75 6.55 -2.28
CA TYR A 130 -11.41 5.28 -2.55
C TYR A 130 -12.79 5.46 -3.19
N SER A 131 -13.26 4.39 -3.82
CA SER A 131 -14.61 4.27 -4.37
C SER A 131 -15.48 3.36 -3.50
N ASN A 132 -16.73 3.74 -3.29
CA ASN A 132 -17.70 2.84 -2.64
C ASN A 132 -18.02 1.67 -3.57
N LEU A 133 -18.00 0.46 -3.02
CA LEU A 133 -18.28 -0.76 -3.74
C LEU A 133 -19.63 -1.33 -3.30
N GLU A 134 -20.51 -1.59 -4.26
CA GLU A 134 -21.79 -2.28 -4.02
C GLU A 134 -21.77 -3.72 -4.52
N ARG A 135 -21.04 -3.97 -5.62
CA ARG A 135 -20.93 -5.28 -6.27
C ARG A 135 -19.51 -5.48 -6.77
N LEU A 136 -19.00 -6.70 -6.62
CA LEU A 136 -17.65 -7.04 -7.05
C LEU A 136 -17.40 -6.77 -8.55
N ASP A 137 -18.44 -6.90 -9.39
CA ASP A 137 -18.36 -6.65 -10.83
C ASP A 137 -18.08 -5.18 -11.21
N MET A 138 -18.11 -4.24 -10.26
CA MET A 138 -17.71 -2.86 -10.47
C MET A 138 -16.19 -2.70 -10.59
N VAL A 139 -15.42 -3.62 -10.01
CA VAL A 139 -13.96 -3.63 -10.13
C VAL A 139 -13.59 -4.30 -11.45
N LYS A 140 -12.97 -3.55 -12.36
CA LYS A 140 -12.63 -4.02 -13.71
C LYS A 140 -11.17 -4.44 -13.85
N ASP A 141 -10.31 -3.89 -13.02
CA ASP A 141 -8.89 -4.21 -13.03
C ASP A 141 -8.56 -5.43 -12.18
N PRO A 142 -7.43 -6.10 -12.45
CA PRO A 142 -6.96 -7.20 -11.62
C PRO A 142 -6.84 -6.80 -10.15
N ILE A 143 -7.50 -7.58 -9.30
CA ILE A 143 -7.49 -7.36 -7.85
C ILE A 143 -6.19 -7.91 -7.29
N ILE A 144 -5.41 -7.05 -6.64
CA ILE A 144 -4.07 -7.36 -6.15
C ILE A 144 -4.11 -7.84 -4.69
N LYS A 145 -4.93 -7.18 -3.88
CA LYS A 145 -5.04 -7.44 -2.45
C LYS A 145 -6.47 -7.19 -2.00
N VAL A 146 -6.91 -7.94 -1.00
CA VAL A 146 -8.14 -7.68 -0.28
C VAL A 146 -7.87 -7.67 1.22
N MET A 147 -8.67 -6.90 1.97
CA MET A 147 -8.59 -6.84 3.43
C MET A 147 -10.02 -6.79 3.97
N ILE A 148 -10.33 -7.63 4.94
CA ILE A 148 -11.57 -7.55 5.71
C ILE A 148 -11.24 -6.85 7.03
N GLU A 149 -12.04 -5.85 7.36
CA GLU A 149 -11.95 -5.15 8.63
C GLU A 149 -13.14 -5.52 9.49
N LYS A 150 -12.84 -6.17 10.61
CA LYS A 150 -13.83 -6.50 11.63
C LYS A 150 -14.00 -5.31 12.55
N THR A 151 -15.24 -4.93 12.77
CA THR A 151 -15.59 -3.76 13.60
C THR A 151 -15.60 -4.07 15.10
N ASP A 152 -15.43 -5.33 15.47
CA ASP A 152 -15.57 -5.89 16.81
C ASP A 152 -14.23 -6.30 17.49
N MET A 153 -13.09 -5.82 16.98
CA MET A 153 -11.76 -5.99 17.61
C MET A 153 -11.14 -4.70 18.11
#